data_AF-A0A7X9PDB5-F1
#
_entry.id   AF-A0A7X9PDB5-F1
#
_cell.length_a   1.000
_cell.length_b   1.000
_cell.length_c   1.000
_cell.angle_alpha   90.00
_cell.angle_beta   90.00
_cell.angle_gamma   90.00
#
_symmetry.space_group_name_H-M   'P 1'
#
loop_
_entity.id
_entity.type
_entity.pdbx_description
1 polymer ?
#
loop_
_entity_poly.entity_id
_entity_poly.type
_entity_poly.pdbx_seq_one_letter_code
_entity_poly.pdbx_strand_id
1 'polypeptide(L)'
;MSAKNIGETQRLIKFVEHLPFTEEDKKAWLEELHANGINEELVDAVQQKFLSIDTEKLGGDWGRARENMEITGIKKQLRLSLASKNFRHSR
;
A
#
# COMPACT_ATOMS: atom_id res chain seq x y z
N MET A 1 15.69 -4.58 9.50
CA MET A 1 15.20 -4.84 8.12
C MET A 1 14.85 -6.32 7.95
N SER A 2 13.62 -6.75 8.26
CA SER A 2 13.22 -8.15 8.08
C SER A 2 12.99 -8.39 6.58
N ALA A 3 13.80 -9.26 5.96
CA ALA A 3 13.80 -9.54 4.52
C ALA A 3 12.48 -10.09 3.94
N LYS A 4 11.43 -10.26 4.75
CA LYS A 4 10.19 -10.94 4.38
C LYS A 4 9.14 -10.07 3.70
N ASN A 5 9.24 -8.74 3.78
CA ASN A 5 8.22 -7.82 3.23
C ASN A 5 8.75 -6.89 2.12
N ILE A 6 10.00 -7.09 1.66
CA ILE A 6 10.65 -6.19 0.68
C ILE A 6 9.80 -6.02 -0.59
N GLY A 7 9.20 -7.10 -1.09
CA GLY A 7 8.37 -7.05 -2.30
C GLY A 7 7.03 -6.33 -2.14
N GLU A 8 6.46 -6.32 -0.94
CA GLU A 8 5.20 -5.61 -0.63
C GLU A 8 5.46 -4.14 -0.38
N THR A 9 6.52 -3.83 0.39
CA THR A 9 7.02 -2.47 0.60
C THR A 9 7.37 -1.80 -0.72
N GLN A 10 8.13 -2.46 -1.60
CA GLN A 10 8.46 -1.90 -2.92
C GLN A 10 7.24 -1.70 -3.82
N ARG A 11 6.23 -2.57 -3.73
CA ARG A 11 4.97 -2.38 -4.48
C ARG A 11 4.20 -1.16 -3.98
N LEU A 12 4.09 -0.98 -2.66
CA LEU A 12 3.42 0.19 -2.10
C LEU A 12 4.19 1.48 -2.40
N ILE A 13 5.52 1.46 -2.36
CA ILE A 13 6.36 2.59 -2.79
C ILE A 13 6.04 2.99 -4.23
N LYS A 14 6.06 2.02 -5.16
CA LYS A 14 5.74 2.28 -6.57
C LYS A 14 4.33 2.83 -6.76
N PHE A 15 3.35 2.31 -6.02
CA PHE A 15 1.97 2.79 -6.05
C PHE A 15 1.86 4.26 -5.59
N VAL A 16 2.53 4.60 -4.49
CA VAL A 16 2.58 5.97 -3.96
C VAL A 16 3.31 6.93 -4.92
N GLU A 17 4.38 6.47 -5.56
CA GLU A 17 5.10 7.26 -6.56
C GLU A 17 4.26 7.50 -7.82
N HIS A 18 3.56 6.45 -8.30
CA HIS A 18 2.76 6.47 -9.52
C HIS A 18 1.56 7.41 -9.43
N LEU A 19 0.91 7.46 -8.26
CA LEU A 19 -0.29 8.24 -8.06
C LEU A 19 -0.01 9.74 -7.84
N PRO A 20 -0.95 10.62 -8.21
CA PRO A 20 -0.81 12.07 -8.04
C PRO A 20 -1.12 12.51 -6.60
N PHE A 21 -0.53 11.84 -5.60
CA PHE A 21 -0.57 12.28 -4.20
C PHE A 21 0.25 13.56 -4.00
N THR A 22 -0.02 14.29 -2.90
CA THR A 22 0.80 15.43 -2.50
C THR A 22 2.20 14.99 -2.10
N GLU A 23 3.21 15.82 -2.34
CA GLU A 23 4.60 15.50 -1.99
C GLU A 23 4.79 15.27 -0.49
N GLU A 24 4.01 15.96 0.34
CA GLU A 24 3.98 15.78 1.80
C GLU A 24 3.50 14.38 2.20
N ASP A 25 2.37 13.93 1.63
CA ASP A 25 1.83 12.59 1.89
C ASP A 25 2.81 11.50 1.39
N LYS A 26 3.37 11.68 0.18
CA LYS A 26 4.37 10.75 -0.38
C LYS A 26 5.57 10.63 0.55
N LYS A 27 6.13 11.77 0.98
CA LYS A 27 7.33 11.77 1.83
C LYS A 27 7.07 11.11 3.19
N ALA A 28 5.95 11.44 3.83
CA ALA A 28 5.57 10.84 5.11
C ALA A 28 5.43 9.31 5.00
N TRP A 29 4.78 8.82 3.95
CA TRP A 29 4.60 7.38 3.74
C TRP A 29 5.89 6.66 3.36
N LEU A 30 6.77 7.28 2.57
CA LEU A 30 8.07 6.72 2.25
C LEU A 30 8.98 6.63 3.48
N GLU A 31 9.00 7.66 4.32
CA GLU A 31 9.74 7.65 5.58
C GLU A 31 9.24 6.54 6.52
N GLU A 32 7.91 6.40 6.65
CA GLU A 32 7.28 5.32 7.43
C GLU A 32 7.64 3.93 6.87
N LEU A 33 7.60 3.75 5.55
CA LEU A 33 7.98 2.50 4.89
C LEU A 33 9.45 2.14 5.06
N HIS A 34 10.32 3.14 5.13
CA HIS A 34 11.74 2.95 5.33
C HIS A 34 12.08 2.67 6.80
N ALA A 35 11.40 3.32 7.74
CA ALA A 35 11.65 3.19 9.17
C ALA A 35 11.02 1.91 9.77
N ASN A 36 9.73 1.72 9.53
CA ASN A 36 8.91 0.68 10.18
C ASN A 36 8.56 -0.47 9.24
N GLY A 37 8.70 -0.28 7.93
CA GLY A 37 8.28 -1.24 6.91
C GLY A 37 6.79 -1.11 6.58
N ILE A 38 6.26 -2.05 5.81
CA ILE A 38 4.83 -2.03 5.47
C ILE A 38 3.97 -2.54 6.64
N ASN A 39 2.95 -1.77 7.01
CA ASN A 39 1.94 -2.10 8.01
C ASN A 39 0.52 -1.92 7.44
N GLU A 40 -0.51 -2.48 8.10
CA GLU A 40 -1.90 -2.36 7.61
C GLU A 40 -2.41 -0.92 7.71
N GLU A 41 -2.02 -0.19 8.76
CA GLU A 41 -2.47 1.19 9.00
C GLU A 41 -2.06 2.13 7.86
N LEU A 42 -0.83 1.99 7.36
CA LEU A 42 -0.34 2.78 6.24
C LEU A 42 -1.05 2.42 4.94
N VAL A 43 -1.25 1.13 4.65
CA VAL A 43 -2.01 0.71 3.47
C VAL A 43 -3.44 1.27 3.50
N ASP A 44 -4.06 1.28 4.69
CA ASP A 44 -5.40 1.82 4.88
C ASP A 44 -5.43 3.34 4.73
N ALA A 45 -4.43 4.05 5.27
CA ALA A 45 -4.27 5.49 5.08
C ALA A 45 -4.11 5.86 3.59
N VAL A 46 -3.25 5.15 2.86
CA VAL A 46 -3.05 5.34 1.42
C VAL A 46 -4.35 5.04 0.65
N GLN A 47 -5.08 3.99 1.02
CA GLN A 47 -6.36 3.63 0.40
C GLN A 47 -7.41 4.73 0.62
N GLN A 48 -7.53 5.25 1.84
CA GLN A 48 -8.46 6.34 2.14
C GLN A 48 -8.12 7.60 1.35
N LYS A 49 -6.84 7.97 1.29
CA LYS A 49 -6.39 9.12 0.49
C LYS A 49 -6.62 8.91 -1.00
N PHE A 50 -6.40 7.70 -1.51
CA PHE A 50 -6.68 7.34 -2.90
C PHE A 50 -8.18 7.51 -3.24
N LEU A 51 -9.09 7.13 -2.34
CA LEU A 51 -10.52 7.30 -2.56
C LEU A 51 -10.96 8.77 -2.67
N SER A 52 -10.20 9.67 -2.04
CA SER A 52 -10.37 11.13 -2.10
C SER A 52 -9.78 11.77 -3.36
N ILE A 53 -9.05 11.02 -4.20
CA ILE A 53 -8.55 11.54 -5.48
C ILE A 53 -9.68 11.55 -6.50
N ASP A 54 -9.78 12.65 -7.24
CA ASP A 54 -10.71 12.77 -8.37
C ASP A 54 -10.41 11.73 -9.45
N THR A 55 -11.46 11.06 -9.91
CA THR A 55 -11.42 10.07 -11.01
C THR A 55 -10.76 10.61 -12.28
N GLU A 56 -10.91 11.91 -12.56
CA GLU A 56 -10.32 12.55 -13.74
C GLU A 56 -8.79 12.52 -13.73
N LYS A 57 -8.17 12.65 -12.55
CA LYS A 57 -6.71 12.58 -12.40
C LYS A 57 -6.16 11.16 -12.53
N LEU A 58 -7.03 10.17 -12.51
CA LEU A 58 -6.71 8.74 -12.57
C LEU A 58 -6.98 8.13 -13.95
N GLY A 59 -7.31 8.94 -14.97
CA GLY A 59 -7.68 8.42 -16.29
C GLY A 59 -9.10 7.86 -16.35
N GLY A 60 -10.00 8.39 -15.51
CA GLY A 60 -11.42 8.01 -15.46
C GLY A 60 -11.71 6.78 -14.60
N ASP A 61 -12.94 6.27 -14.73
CA ASP A 61 -13.43 5.16 -13.89
C ASP A 61 -12.60 3.88 -14.03
N TRP A 62 -12.10 3.61 -15.24
CA TRP A 62 -11.29 2.42 -15.49
C TRP A 62 -9.92 2.50 -14.81
N GLY A 63 -9.26 3.65 -14.87
CA GLY A 63 -7.99 3.85 -14.18
C GLY A 63 -8.18 3.81 -12.66
N ARG A 64 -9.22 4.44 -12.11
CA ARG A 64 -9.57 4.30 -10.69
C ARG A 64 -9.82 2.85 -10.29
N ALA A 65 -10.53 2.07 -11.11
CA ALA A 65 -10.79 0.66 -10.82
C ALA A 65 -9.49 -0.16 -10.81
N ARG A 66 -8.58 0.08 -11.75
CA ARG A 66 -7.26 -0.57 -11.83
C ARG A 66 -6.43 -0.28 -10.57
N GLU A 67 -6.27 0.98 -10.21
CA GLU A 67 -5.50 1.38 -9.03
C GLU A 67 -6.13 0.85 -7.73
N ASN A 68 -7.46 0.81 -7.65
CA ASN A 68 -8.17 0.23 -6.51
C ASN A 68 -7.93 -1.30 -6.41
N MET A 69 -7.87 -2.00 -7.53
CA MET A 69 -7.49 -3.43 -7.55
C MET A 69 -6.05 -3.63 -7.06
N GLU A 70 -5.13 -2.75 -7.45
CA GLU A 70 -3.72 -2.84 -7.07
C GLU A 70 -3.53 -2.68 -5.55
N ILE A 71 -4.09 -1.61 -4.94
CA ILE A 71 -3.99 -1.41 -3.50
C ILE A 71 -4.72 -2.50 -2.70
N THR A 72 -5.86 -2.98 -3.19
CA THR A 72 -6.58 -4.10 -2.56
C THR A 72 -5.75 -5.39 -2.62
N GLY A 73 -5.01 -5.60 -3.71
CA GLY A 73 -4.07 -6.72 -3.86
C GLY A 73 -2.93 -6.65 -2.84
N ILE A 74 -2.31 -5.47 -2.68
CA ILE A 74 -1.26 -5.23 -1.68
C ILE A 74 -1.79 -5.50 -0.27
N LYS A 75 -2.97 -4.96 0.08
CA LYS A 75 -3.62 -5.16 1.38
C LYS A 75 -3.89 -6.64 1.69
N LYS A 76 -4.43 -7.38 0.71
CA LYS A 76 -4.67 -8.82 0.86
C LYS A 76 -3.38 -9.60 1.06
N GLN A 77 -2.34 -9.29 0.29
CA GLN A 77 -1.07 -9.98 0.41
C GLN A 77 -0.42 -9.73 1.78
N LEU A 78 -0.47 -8.48 2.26
CA LEU A 78 0.00 -8.11 3.59
C LEU A 78 -0.74 -8.88 4.69
N ARG A 79 -2.08 -8.93 4.62
CA ARG A 79 -2.92 -9.70 5.55
C ARG A 79 -2.57 -11.19 5.56
N LEU A 80 -2.34 -11.78 4.39
CA LEU A 80 -1.91 -13.17 4.28
C LEU A 80 -0.52 -13.38 4.89
N SER A 81 0.41 -12.47 4.64
CA SER A 81 1.75 -12.49 5.24
C SER A 81 1.68 -12.43 6.77
N LEU A 82 0.84 -11.56 7.33
CA LEU A 82 0.61 -11.45 8.77
C LEU A 82 -0.09 -12.69 9.34
N ALA A 83 -1.18 -13.15 8.72
CA ALA A 83 -1.91 -14.34 9.16
C ALA A 83 -1.03 -15.60 9.13
N SER A 84 -0.18 -15.77 8.11
CA SER A 84 0.74 -16.90 8.00
C SER A 84 1.71 -17.01 9.19
N LYS A 85 2.09 -15.88 9.80
CA LYS A 85 2.93 -15.85 11.00
C LYS A 85 2.19 -16.44 12.21
N ASN A 86 0.89 -16.18 12.33
CA ASN A 86 0.06 -16.71 13.41
C ASN A 86 -0.18 -18.22 13.28
N PHE A 87 -0.27 -18.74 12.04
CA PHE A 87 -0.42 -20.18 11.81
C PHE A 87 0.84 -21.01 12.12
N ARG A 88 2.03 -20.39 12.08
CA ARG A 88 3.30 -21.12 12.34
C ARG A 88 3.58 -21.38 13.81
N HIS A 89 2.78 -20.81 14.72
CA HIS A 89 2.96 -20.93 16.17
C HIS A 89 1.98 -21.94 16.82
N SER A 90 1.05 -22.53 16.06
CA SER A 90 0.02 -23.43 16.60
C SER A 90 0.28 -24.92 16.31
N ARG A 91 1.54 -25.35 16.21
CA ARG A 91 1.91 -26.77 16.09
C ARG A 91 2.96 -27.16 17.10
#